data_AF-A0A4Q4SS79-F1
#
_entry.id   AF-A0A4Q4SS79-F1
#
_cell.length_a   1.000
_cell.length_b   1.000
_cell.length_c   1.000
_cell.angle_alpha   90.00
_cell.angle_beta   90.00
_cell.angle_gamma   90.00
#
_symmetry.space_group_name_H-M   'P 1'
#
loop_
_entity.id
_entity.type
_entity.pdbx_description
1 polymer ?
#
loop_
_entity_poly.entity_id
_entity_poly.type
_entity_poly.pdbx_seq_one_letter_code
_entity_poly.pdbx_strand_id
1 'polypeptide(L)'
;MMPSSSSSMSPDRPVLQATASLQLTSAFFGNLPLEVREMIYSEFWVVSGLNQHVFSHDGLLTHCPCLLVPGQEDERNDEFEEVWQNRRRSRTGSLVVDDKWSARFSSTWNDHWRCEEEMLSDPTRRRGTLFLPALLTCKRMYLEALQSLYASVTLVFIDLATAHHSLVASPTSTTPLLHSLQFSLAMPYDVLHQHRYYPTPAQNPGPWAELCTTLSNLVRFDSLRRVTLRLDLADDRNWWEVRERWALSAVRGMLARCLTVQLPEVTVSLEWLRPYQYADGDKTPFKLERYPRLQWVGTDEGPAACRLEFLRPVER
;
A
#
# COMPACT_ATOMS: atom_id res chain seq x y z
N MET A 1 -4.81 -22.18 27.96
CA MET A 1 -6.09 -22.01 27.24
C MET A 1 -5.83 -21.08 26.07
N MET A 2 -5.81 -21.59 24.85
CA MET A 2 -5.72 -20.76 23.65
C MET A 2 -7.06 -20.03 23.48
N PRO A 3 -7.07 -18.73 23.20
CA PRO A 3 -8.30 -18.06 22.83
C PRO A 3 -8.77 -18.61 21.48
N SER A 4 -9.98 -19.13 21.48
CA SER A 4 -10.74 -19.50 20.29
C SER A 4 -10.74 -18.33 19.31
N SER A 5 -10.23 -18.56 18.10
CA SER A 5 -10.36 -17.66 16.97
C SER A 5 -11.85 -17.42 16.70
N SER A 6 -12.34 -16.25 17.06
CA SER A 6 -13.64 -15.78 16.59
C SER A 6 -13.56 -15.71 15.07
N SER A 7 -14.30 -16.58 14.39
CA SER A 7 -14.50 -16.46 12.95
C SER A 7 -14.97 -15.03 12.65
N SER A 8 -14.26 -14.36 11.75
CA SER A 8 -14.68 -13.06 11.21
C SER A 8 -16.14 -13.19 10.75
N MET A 9 -17.07 -12.58 11.50
CA MET A 9 -18.50 -12.56 11.16
C MET A 9 -18.74 -11.54 10.05
N SER A 10 -18.19 -11.79 8.87
CA SER A 10 -18.68 -11.13 7.66
C SER A 10 -20.14 -11.51 7.47
N PRO A 11 -21.05 -10.54 7.21
CA PRO A 11 -22.46 -10.85 7.02
C PRO A 11 -22.66 -11.84 5.88
N ASP A 12 -23.52 -12.84 6.09
CA ASP A 12 -23.91 -13.80 5.06
C ASP A 12 -24.68 -13.08 3.94
N ARG A 13 -23.96 -12.78 2.84
CA ARG A 13 -24.47 -12.01 1.71
C ARG A 13 -25.66 -12.71 1.03
N PRO A 14 -25.64 -14.02 0.75
CA PRO A 14 -26.83 -14.75 0.29
C PRO A 14 -28.06 -14.56 1.18
N VAL A 15 -27.90 -14.68 2.50
CA VAL A 15 -29.03 -14.49 3.45
C VAL A 15 -29.52 -13.05 3.45
N LEU A 16 -28.61 -12.07 3.41
CA LEU A 16 -28.98 -10.66 3.30
C LEU A 16 -29.75 -10.38 2.01
N GLN A 17 -29.32 -10.94 0.89
CA GLN A 17 -29.98 -10.77 -0.41
C GLN A 17 -31.37 -11.42 -0.43
N ALA A 18 -31.51 -12.62 0.12
CA ALA A 18 -32.80 -13.31 0.20
C ALA A 18 -33.82 -12.59 1.08
N THR A 19 -33.37 -11.83 2.08
CA THR A 19 -34.22 -11.16 3.07
C THR A 19 -34.27 -9.63 2.91
N ALA A 20 -33.67 -9.08 1.87
CA ALA A 20 -33.68 -7.64 1.59
C ALA A 20 -35.04 -7.22 1.02
N SER A 21 -35.73 -6.31 1.71
CA SER A 21 -36.91 -5.64 1.16
C SER A 21 -36.53 -4.78 -0.05
N LEU A 22 -37.37 -4.79 -1.08
CA LEU A 22 -37.20 -3.90 -2.23
C LEU A 22 -37.41 -2.42 -1.87
N GLN A 23 -38.10 -2.10 -0.77
CA GLN A 23 -38.30 -0.70 -0.34
C GLN A 23 -38.83 0.25 -1.44
N LEU A 24 -39.72 -0.26 -2.31
CA LEU A 24 -40.28 0.49 -3.46
C LEU A 24 -41.08 1.74 -3.04
N THR A 25 -41.48 1.83 -1.78
CA THR A 25 -42.17 3.00 -1.22
C THR A 25 -41.21 4.12 -0.78
N SER A 26 -39.90 3.86 -0.70
CA SER A 26 -38.91 4.91 -0.41
C SER A 26 -38.64 5.72 -1.66
N ALA A 27 -38.50 7.04 -1.54
CA ALA A 27 -38.13 7.89 -2.68
C ALA A 27 -36.77 7.47 -3.30
N PHE A 28 -35.84 7.02 -2.46
CA PHE A 28 -34.51 6.60 -2.91
C PHE A 28 -34.55 5.33 -3.78
N PHE A 29 -35.23 4.26 -3.36
CA PHE A 29 -35.26 3.00 -4.13
C PHE A 29 -36.43 2.90 -5.13
N GLY A 30 -37.51 3.64 -4.90
CA GLY A 30 -38.71 3.64 -5.74
C GLY A 30 -38.64 4.61 -6.91
N ASN A 31 -38.01 5.77 -6.74
CA ASN A 31 -38.01 6.84 -7.76
C ASN A 31 -36.67 6.97 -8.48
N LEU A 32 -35.54 6.72 -7.81
CA LEU A 32 -34.23 6.84 -8.44
C LEU A 32 -33.88 5.55 -9.17
N PRO A 33 -33.43 5.59 -10.43
CA PRO A 33 -32.90 4.43 -11.12
C PRO A 33 -31.54 4.01 -10.51
N LEU A 34 -31.09 2.78 -10.80
CA LEU A 34 -29.89 2.21 -10.20
C LEU A 34 -28.65 3.08 -10.47
N GLU A 35 -28.52 3.59 -11.68
CA GLU A 35 -27.39 4.39 -12.15
C GLU A 35 -27.23 5.66 -11.32
N VAL A 36 -28.35 6.32 -10.98
CA VAL A 36 -28.32 7.52 -10.12
C VAL A 36 -27.94 7.15 -8.68
N ARG A 37 -28.39 5.99 -8.18
CA ARG A 37 -27.97 5.51 -6.85
C ARG A 37 -26.48 5.16 -6.82
N GLU A 38 -25.94 4.56 -7.87
CA GLU A 38 -24.51 4.29 -8.02
C GLU A 38 -23.68 5.57 -8.04
N MET A 39 -24.15 6.62 -8.72
CA MET A 39 -23.52 7.96 -8.64
C MET A 39 -23.52 8.50 -7.20
N ILE A 40 -24.62 8.35 -6.47
CA ILE A 40 -24.70 8.79 -5.07
C ILE A 40 -23.71 8.02 -4.19
N TYR A 41 -23.61 6.70 -4.34
CA TYR A 41 -22.61 5.91 -3.61
C TYR A 41 -21.19 6.31 -3.98
N SER A 42 -20.91 6.57 -5.27
CA SER A 42 -19.60 7.05 -5.72
C SER A 42 -19.19 8.34 -5.00
N GLU A 43 -20.10 9.30 -4.85
CA GLU A 43 -19.82 10.54 -4.11
C GLU A 43 -19.51 10.28 -2.62
N PHE A 44 -20.15 9.30 -1.98
CA PHE A 44 -19.80 8.92 -0.60
C PHE A 44 -18.35 8.44 -0.51
N TRP A 45 -17.88 7.68 -1.50
CA TRP A 45 -16.52 7.17 -1.54
C TRP A 45 -15.51 8.28 -1.82
N VAL A 46 -15.83 9.21 -2.72
CA VAL A 46 -14.99 10.39 -3.00
C VAL A 46 -14.80 11.22 -1.74
N VAL A 47 -15.89 11.55 -1.03
CA VAL A 47 -15.83 12.34 0.22
C VAL A 47 -15.08 11.62 1.34
N SER A 48 -15.15 10.28 1.37
CA SER A 48 -14.45 9.45 2.35
C SER A 48 -12.97 9.23 1.99
N GLY A 49 -12.55 9.57 0.78
CA GLY A 49 -11.25 9.25 0.20
C GLY A 49 -11.29 7.95 -0.60
N LEU A 50 -10.83 7.98 -1.86
CA LEU A 50 -10.82 6.80 -2.74
C LEU A 50 -9.69 5.82 -2.43
N ASN A 51 -8.63 6.28 -1.75
CA ASN A 51 -7.53 5.45 -1.31
C ASN A 51 -7.64 5.28 0.20
N GLN A 52 -7.73 4.05 0.69
CA GLN A 52 -7.88 3.74 2.11
C GLN A 52 -6.74 2.84 2.57
N HIS A 53 -5.94 3.31 3.52
CA HIS A 53 -4.96 2.47 4.19
C HIS A 53 -5.67 1.40 5.01
N VAL A 54 -5.18 0.16 4.91
CA VAL A 54 -5.63 -0.96 5.72
C VAL A 54 -4.42 -1.51 6.46
N PHE A 55 -4.48 -1.52 7.79
CA PHE A 55 -3.36 -1.89 8.66
C PHE A 55 -3.85 -2.46 9.99
N SER A 56 -2.98 -3.20 10.67
CA SER A 56 -3.25 -3.69 12.02
C SER A 56 -2.85 -2.65 13.07
N HIS A 57 -3.74 -2.33 13.99
CA HIS A 57 -3.48 -1.46 15.14
C HIS A 57 -4.10 -2.12 16.39
N ASP A 58 -3.27 -2.33 17.42
CA ASP A 58 -3.67 -3.05 18.64
C ASP A 58 -4.29 -4.44 18.38
N GLY A 59 -3.81 -5.12 17.34
CA GLY A 59 -4.29 -6.45 16.93
C GLY A 59 -5.63 -6.44 16.18
N LEU A 60 -6.18 -5.27 15.88
CA LEU A 60 -7.41 -5.10 15.11
C LEU A 60 -7.09 -4.48 13.74
N LEU A 61 -7.78 -4.96 12.71
CA LEU A 61 -7.73 -4.35 11.40
C LEU A 61 -8.46 -3.00 11.45
N THR A 62 -7.78 -1.93 11.04
CA THR A 62 -8.34 -0.58 10.98
C THR A 62 -8.02 0.06 9.63
N HIS A 63 -8.59 1.24 9.39
CA HIS A 63 -8.34 2.00 8.18
C HIS A 63 -8.22 3.50 8.41
N CYS A 64 -7.59 4.20 7.46
CA CYS A 64 -7.66 5.65 7.36
C CYS A 64 -7.57 6.11 5.89
N PRO A 65 -8.13 7.28 5.52
CA PRO A 65 -7.96 7.82 4.19
C PRO A 65 -6.49 8.13 3.92
N CYS A 66 -6.03 7.78 2.72
CA CYS A 66 -4.72 8.13 2.24
C CYS A 66 -4.67 9.62 1.89
N LEU A 67 -3.63 10.31 2.37
CA LEU A 67 -3.36 11.72 2.09
C LEU A 67 -2.49 11.92 0.85
N LEU A 68 -1.89 10.84 0.32
CA LEU A 68 -1.02 10.93 -0.85
C LEU A 68 -1.85 11.23 -2.11
N VAL A 69 -1.54 12.35 -2.76
CA VAL A 69 -2.14 12.73 -4.03
C VAL A 69 -1.42 11.97 -5.16
N PRO A 70 -2.15 11.28 -6.06
CA PRO A 70 -1.52 10.57 -7.18
C PRO A 70 -0.65 11.51 -8.03
N GLY A 71 0.60 11.10 -8.27
CA GLY A 71 1.57 11.88 -9.06
C GLY A 71 2.29 12.98 -8.29
N GLN A 72 2.01 13.16 -7.00
CA GLN A 72 2.83 14.01 -6.14
C GLN A 72 4.16 13.31 -5.83
N GLU A 73 5.26 14.03 -5.97
CA GLU A 73 6.59 13.54 -5.60
C GLU A 73 6.79 13.60 -4.08
N ASP A 74 7.75 12.81 -3.57
CA ASP A 74 8.07 12.81 -2.15
C ASP A 74 8.91 14.05 -1.78
N GLU A 75 8.24 15.06 -1.24
CA GLU A 75 8.81 16.36 -0.87
C GLU A 75 9.73 16.31 0.38
N ARG A 76 9.94 15.14 1.02
CA ARG A 76 10.77 15.03 2.24
C ARG A 76 12.14 15.64 2.08
N ASN A 77 12.80 15.41 0.94
CA ASN A 77 14.15 15.93 0.69
C ASN A 77 14.15 17.46 0.56
N ASP A 78 13.22 17.99 -0.22
CA ASP A 78 13.15 19.43 -0.48
C ASP A 78 12.80 20.20 0.79
N GLU A 79 11.80 19.71 1.54
CA GLU A 79 11.43 20.26 2.85
C GLU A 79 12.60 20.15 3.85
N PHE A 80 13.30 19.02 3.89
CA PHE A 80 14.42 18.82 4.82
C PHE A 80 15.60 19.74 4.49
N GLU A 81 15.95 19.87 3.21
CA GLU A 81 17.03 20.75 2.76
C GLU A 81 16.72 22.22 3.09
N GLU A 82 15.47 22.67 2.90
CA GLU A 82 15.07 24.03 3.29
C GLU A 82 15.23 24.26 4.80
N VAL A 83 14.75 23.34 5.63
CA VAL A 83 14.89 23.39 7.09
C VAL A 83 16.37 23.40 7.48
N TRP A 84 17.18 22.57 6.84
CA TRP A 84 18.62 22.46 7.09
C TRP A 84 19.36 23.77 6.77
N GLN A 85 19.09 24.37 5.60
CA GLN A 85 19.69 25.64 5.19
C GLN A 85 19.31 26.79 6.13
N ASN A 86 18.06 26.83 6.58
CA ASN A 86 17.58 27.85 7.52
C ASN A 86 18.25 27.72 8.90
N ARG A 87 18.46 26.49 9.41
CA ARG A 87 19.22 26.26 10.65
C ARG A 87 20.67 26.68 10.54
N ARG A 88 21.32 26.38 9.41
CA ARG A 88 22.71 26.78 9.13
C ARG A 88 22.89 28.30 9.16
N ARG A 89 21.91 29.04 8.62
CA ARG A 89 21.90 30.52 8.65
C ARG A 89 21.70 31.09 10.06
N SER A 90 20.97 30.39 10.92
CA SER A 90 20.51 30.91 12.22
C SER A 90 21.56 30.88 13.35
N ARG A 91 22.78 30.36 13.13
CA ARG A 91 23.86 30.23 14.13
C ARG A 91 23.47 29.51 15.44
N THR A 92 22.32 28.83 15.49
CA THR A 92 21.78 28.18 16.71
C THR A 92 22.49 26.88 17.10
N GLY A 93 23.63 26.55 16.47
CA GLY A 93 24.62 25.58 16.96
C GLY A 93 24.23 24.09 16.93
N SER A 94 22.95 23.74 16.99
CA SER A 94 22.51 22.34 16.95
C SER A 94 22.10 21.93 15.53
N LEU A 95 22.95 21.11 14.92
CA LEU A 95 22.67 20.39 13.67
C LEU A 95 21.94 19.05 13.93
N VAL A 96 21.44 18.83 15.16
CA VAL A 96 20.70 17.61 15.49
C VAL A 96 19.38 17.62 14.75
N VAL A 97 19.15 16.56 14.00
CA VAL A 97 17.88 16.28 13.34
C VAL A 97 16.83 16.09 14.42
N ASP A 98 15.77 16.88 14.33
CA ASP A 98 14.65 16.75 15.26
C ASP A 98 14.03 15.35 15.13
N ASP A 99 13.54 14.80 16.24
CA ASP A 99 12.87 13.50 16.32
C ASP A 99 11.78 13.37 15.25
N LYS A 100 11.12 14.49 14.93
CA LYS A 100 10.15 14.59 13.84
C LYS A 100 10.72 14.14 12.48
N TRP A 101 11.89 14.65 12.11
CA TRP A 101 12.52 14.32 10.82
C TRP A 101 13.08 12.91 10.81
N SER A 102 13.66 12.47 11.93
CA SER A 102 14.07 11.08 12.08
C SER A 102 12.88 10.13 11.85
N ALA A 103 11.74 10.40 12.49
CA ALA A 103 10.52 9.60 12.31
C ALA A 103 10.04 9.58 10.86
N ARG A 104 10.09 10.72 10.15
CA ARG A 104 9.71 10.80 8.74
C ARG A 104 10.60 9.96 7.84
N PHE A 105 11.92 9.96 8.03
CA PHE A 105 12.83 9.14 7.22
C PHE A 105 12.78 7.66 7.59
N SER A 106 12.51 7.34 8.86
CA SER A 106 12.35 5.96 9.35
C SER A 106 10.93 5.40 9.18
N SER A 107 10.03 6.16 8.54
CA SER A 107 8.65 5.74 8.28
C SER A 107 8.63 4.44 7.47
N THR A 108 7.92 3.44 7.99
CA THR A 108 7.70 2.16 7.29
C THR A 108 6.65 2.27 6.18
N TRP A 109 5.98 3.42 6.08
CA TRP A 109 4.92 3.71 5.10
C TRP A 109 5.48 4.31 3.79
N ASN A 110 6.81 4.40 3.66
CA ASN A 110 7.52 4.97 2.50
C ASN A 110 7.06 6.41 2.16
N ASP A 111 6.55 6.62 0.94
CA ASP A 111 5.97 7.88 0.46
C ASP A 111 4.65 8.26 1.14
N HIS A 112 4.07 7.36 1.94
CA HIS A 112 2.87 7.62 2.76
C HIS A 112 3.21 8.05 4.19
N TRP A 113 4.42 8.53 4.47
CA TRP A 113 4.83 9.01 5.79
C TRP A 113 3.90 10.08 6.39
N ARG A 114 3.28 10.94 5.55
CA ARG A 114 2.27 11.92 6.00
C ARG A 114 1.02 11.24 6.57
N CYS A 115 0.62 10.11 5.98
CA CYS A 115 -0.51 9.31 6.47
C CYS A 115 -0.16 8.68 7.84
N GLU A 116 1.08 8.22 8.03
CA GLU A 116 1.55 7.73 9.32
C GLU A 116 1.59 8.85 10.37
N GLU A 117 2.12 10.03 10.02
CA GLU A 117 2.16 11.21 10.91
C GLU A 117 0.74 11.65 11.33
N GLU A 118 -0.22 11.69 10.39
CA GLU A 118 -1.62 12.02 10.69
C GLU A 118 -2.31 10.92 11.51
N MET A 119 -2.01 9.64 11.24
CA MET A 119 -2.54 8.53 12.03
C MET A 119 -2.07 8.60 13.49
N LEU A 120 -0.78 8.89 13.71
CA LEU A 120 -0.20 9.05 15.05
C LEU A 120 -0.63 10.35 15.74
N SER A 121 -1.18 11.30 14.98
CA SER A 121 -1.74 12.55 15.50
C SER A 121 -3.06 12.33 16.25
N ASP A 122 -3.51 13.39 16.93
CA ASP A 122 -4.70 13.37 17.81
C ASP A 122 -5.93 12.70 17.15
N PRO A 123 -6.48 11.62 17.72
CA PRO A 123 -7.64 10.90 17.19
C PRO A 123 -8.87 11.79 16.97
N THR A 124 -9.00 12.90 17.71
CA THR A 124 -10.12 13.85 17.57
C THR A 124 -10.11 14.59 16.24
N ARG A 125 -8.98 14.61 15.52
CA ARG A 125 -8.83 15.24 14.20
C ARG A 125 -9.24 14.33 13.06
N ARG A 126 -9.44 13.03 13.31
CA ARG A 126 -9.78 12.06 12.27
C ARG A 126 -11.17 12.34 11.73
N ARG A 127 -11.25 12.63 10.42
CA ARG A 127 -12.54 12.78 9.74
C ARG A 127 -13.27 11.44 9.72
N GLY A 128 -14.54 11.45 10.12
CA GLY A 128 -15.42 10.29 9.94
C GLY A 128 -15.61 9.97 8.46
N THR A 129 -15.67 8.68 8.13
CA THR A 129 -15.96 8.21 6.77
C THR A 129 -17.45 7.92 6.60
N LEU A 130 -17.93 7.97 5.36
CA LEU A 130 -19.32 7.65 5.01
C LEU A 130 -19.54 6.15 4.72
N PHE A 131 -18.51 5.32 4.91
CA PHE A 131 -18.60 3.87 4.71
C PHE A 131 -19.66 3.23 5.60
N LEU A 132 -19.53 3.33 6.92
CA LEU A 132 -20.47 2.70 7.85
C LEU A 132 -21.90 3.27 7.75
N PRO A 133 -22.11 4.60 7.67
CA PRO A 133 -23.46 5.13 7.45
C PRO A 133 -24.17 4.52 6.23
N ALA A 134 -23.49 4.39 5.09
CA ALA A 134 -24.06 3.78 3.90
C ALA A 134 -24.34 2.27 4.10
N LEU A 135 -23.37 1.54 4.67
CA LEU A 135 -23.46 0.09 4.86
C LEU A 135 -24.49 -0.31 5.93
N LEU A 136 -24.74 0.54 6.93
CA LEU A 136 -25.62 0.24 8.06
C LEU A 136 -27.05 0.78 7.89
N THR A 137 -27.36 1.48 6.79
CA THR A 137 -28.70 2.07 6.57
C THR A 137 -29.79 1.00 6.42
N CYS A 138 -29.62 0.07 5.49
CA CYS A 138 -30.54 -1.06 5.30
C CYS A 138 -29.88 -2.18 4.47
N LYS A 139 -30.46 -3.39 4.45
CA LYS A 139 -29.92 -4.53 3.69
C LYS A 139 -29.76 -4.26 2.19
N ARG A 140 -30.73 -3.57 1.57
CA ARG A 140 -30.67 -3.25 0.15
C ARG A 140 -29.54 -2.26 -0.16
N MET A 141 -29.43 -1.19 0.63
CA MET A 141 -28.33 -0.22 0.52
C MET A 141 -26.99 -0.90 0.76
N TYR A 142 -26.88 -1.75 1.78
CA TYR A 142 -25.67 -2.54 2.04
C TYR A 142 -25.22 -3.31 0.79
N LEU A 143 -26.13 -4.04 0.13
CA LEU A 143 -25.78 -4.85 -1.04
C LEU A 143 -25.35 -4.01 -2.24
N GLU A 144 -26.05 -2.91 -2.54
CA GLU A 144 -25.70 -2.00 -3.64
C GLU A 144 -24.40 -1.21 -3.33
N ALA A 145 -24.30 -0.64 -2.13
CA ALA A 145 -23.17 0.18 -1.69
C ALA A 145 -21.90 -0.64 -1.50
N LEU A 146 -21.96 -1.87 -0.98
CA LEU A 146 -20.78 -2.72 -0.80
C LEU A 146 -20.10 -3.05 -2.13
N GLN A 147 -20.91 -3.34 -3.16
CA GLN A 147 -20.39 -3.59 -4.51
C GLN A 147 -19.74 -2.31 -5.07
N SER A 148 -20.41 -1.17 -4.94
CA SER A 148 -19.90 0.13 -5.38
C SER A 148 -18.60 0.51 -4.65
N LEU A 149 -18.53 0.25 -3.34
CA LEU A 149 -17.37 0.53 -2.49
C LEU A 149 -16.12 -0.17 -3.01
N TYR A 150 -16.15 -1.49 -3.12
CA TYR A 150 -14.98 -2.27 -3.55
C TYR A 150 -14.64 -2.11 -5.03
N ALA A 151 -15.60 -1.63 -5.83
CA ALA A 151 -15.36 -1.25 -7.21
C ALA A 151 -14.64 0.11 -7.35
N SER A 152 -14.81 1.02 -6.39
CA SER A 152 -14.37 2.41 -6.47
C SER A 152 -13.15 2.72 -5.59
N VAL A 153 -13.04 2.07 -4.44
CA VAL A 153 -11.99 2.33 -3.44
C VAL A 153 -10.79 1.42 -3.68
N THR A 154 -9.60 2.01 -3.64
CA THR A 154 -8.33 1.30 -3.62
C THR A 154 -7.91 1.07 -2.17
N LEU A 155 -7.74 -0.20 -1.79
CA LEU A 155 -7.15 -0.53 -0.49
C LEU A 155 -5.61 -0.46 -0.60
N VAL A 156 -5.00 0.27 0.33
CA VAL A 156 -3.56 0.51 0.41
C VAL A 156 -2.99 -0.25 1.59
N PHE A 157 -2.18 -1.26 1.33
CA PHE A 157 -1.44 -1.98 2.38
C PHE A 157 -0.02 -1.44 2.50
N ILE A 158 0.39 -1.17 3.73
CA ILE A 158 1.70 -0.59 4.08
C ILE A 158 2.70 -1.64 4.57
N ASP A 159 2.23 -2.85 4.85
CA ASP A 159 3.04 -3.91 5.40
C ASP A 159 2.57 -5.28 4.87
N LEU A 160 3.53 -6.18 4.70
CA LEU A 160 3.28 -7.50 4.12
C LEU A 160 2.41 -8.37 5.04
N ALA A 161 2.53 -8.22 6.36
CA ALA A 161 1.83 -9.07 7.31
C ALA A 161 0.32 -8.81 7.28
N THR A 162 -0.10 -7.54 7.30
CA THR A 162 -1.51 -7.15 7.17
C THR A 162 -2.06 -7.53 5.80
N ALA A 163 -1.32 -7.28 4.72
CA ALA A 163 -1.72 -7.68 3.37
C ALA A 163 -1.96 -9.19 3.26
N HIS A 164 -0.99 -9.98 3.74
CA HIS A 164 -1.07 -11.43 3.72
C HIS A 164 -2.21 -11.94 4.61
N HIS A 165 -2.34 -11.41 5.83
CA HIS A 165 -3.43 -11.79 6.71
C HIS A 165 -4.80 -11.52 6.09
N SER A 166 -4.99 -10.34 5.51
CA SER A 166 -6.29 -9.89 4.98
C SER A 166 -6.70 -10.58 3.68
N LEU A 167 -5.73 -10.95 2.83
CA LEU A 167 -6.00 -11.48 1.50
C LEU A 167 -5.77 -12.98 1.39
N VAL A 168 -4.86 -13.54 2.18
CA VAL A 168 -4.42 -14.94 2.09
C VAL A 168 -4.88 -15.76 3.29
N ALA A 169 -4.53 -15.34 4.51
CA ALA A 169 -4.79 -16.15 5.70
C ALA A 169 -6.25 -16.06 6.19
N SER A 170 -6.90 -14.92 5.96
CA SER A 170 -8.27 -14.65 6.42
C SER A 170 -9.06 -13.84 5.38
N PRO A 171 -9.20 -14.35 4.13
CA PRO A 171 -9.99 -13.69 3.12
C PRO A 171 -11.45 -13.59 3.56
N THR A 172 -12.09 -12.48 3.22
CA THR A 172 -13.51 -12.26 3.51
C THR A 172 -14.35 -12.61 2.29
N SER A 173 -15.67 -12.72 2.47
CA SER A 173 -16.62 -12.88 1.35
C SER A 173 -16.61 -11.70 0.37
N THR A 174 -15.96 -10.59 0.74
CA THR A 174 -15.84 -9.39 -0.07
C THR A 174 -14.52 -9.28 -0.82
N THR A 175 -13.53 -10.11 -0.51
CA THR A 175 -12.23 -10.14 -1.20
C THR A 175 -12.37 -10.31 -2.74
N PRO A 176 -13.29 -11.13 -3.28
CA PRO A 176 -13.55 -11.20 -4.72
C PRO A 176 -14.08 -9.92 -5.39
N LEU A 177 -14.55 -8.94 -4.61
CA LEU A 177 -15.14 -7.69 -5.12
C LEU A 177 -14.08 -6.60 -5.33
N LEU A 178 -12.87 -6.79 -4.84
CA LEU A 178 -11.79 -5.81 -4.91
C LEU A 178 -11.41 -5.51 -6.37
N HIS A 179 -11.54 -4.26 -6.81
CA HIS A 179 -11.12 -3.84 -8.15
C HIS A 179 -9.70 -3.28 -8.19
N SER A 180 -9.25 -2.64 -7.11
CA SER A 180 -7.96 -1.96 -7.06
C SER A 180 -7.26 -2.20 -5.73
N LEU A 181 -5.98 -2.56 -5.80
CA LEU A 181 -5.11 -2.72 -4.64
C LEU A 181 -3.81 -1.94 -4.84
N GLN A 182 -3.31 -1.37 -3.76
CA GLN A 182 -1.99 -0.75 -3.71
C GLN A 182 -1.21 -1.32 -2.53
N PHE A 183 0.07 -1.55 -2.74
CA PHE A 183 1.00 -2.03 -1.74
C PHE A 183 2.18 -1.06 -1.69
N SER A 184 2.54 -0.59 -0.50
CA SER A 184 3.76 0.18 -0.24
C SER A 184 4.53 -0.55 0.84
N LEU A 185 5.45 -1.44 0.45
CA LEU A 185 6.03 -2.43 1.34
C LEU A 185 7.52 -2.15 1.53
N ALA A 186 7.91 -1.76 2.74
CA ALA A 186 9.29 -1.86 3.20
C ALA A 186 9.52 -3.31 3.69
N MET A 187 10.31 -4.09 2.97
CA MET A 187 10.52 -5.52 3.26
C MET A 187 11.97 -5.81 3.65
N PRO A 188 12.21 -6.70 4.63
CA PRO A 188 13.54 -7.21 4.90
C PRO A 188 14.17 -7.87 3.66
N TYR A 189 15.48 -7.74 3.50
CA TYR A 189 16.19 -8.25 2.32
C TYR A 189 16.00 -9.76 2.13
N ASP A 190 15.97 -10.53 3.21
CA ASP A 190 15.81 -11.97 3.17
C ASP A 190 14.42 -12.36 2.64
N VAL A 191 13.35 -11.68 3.06
CA VAL A 191 11.97 -11.91 2.61
C VAL A 191 11.84 -11.83 1.09
N LEU A 192 12.49 -10.84 0.45
CA LEU A 192 12.53 -10.68 -1.00
C LEU A 192 13.20 -11.86 -1.74
N HIS A 193 14.07 -12.62 -1.05
CA HIS A 193 14.87 -13.69 -1.63
C HIS A 193 14.47 -15.10 -1.13
N GLN A 194 13.57 -15.20 -0.13
CA GLN A 194 13.15 -16.45 0.51
C GLN A 194 12.67 -17.52 -0.49
N HIS A 195 11.86 -17.16 -1.49
CA HIS A 195 11.24 -18.09 -2.44
C HIS A 195 12.23 -18.97 -3.23
N ARG A 196 13.53 -18.65 -3.28
CA ARG A 196 14.53 -19.43 -4.03
C ARG A 196 15.56 -20.15 -3.16
N TYR A 197 15.71 -19.80 -1.89
CA TYR A 197 16.57 -20.58 -0.99
C TYR A 197 16.00 -21.98 -0.69
N TYR A 198 14.77 -22.24 -1.12
CA TYR A 198 14.04 -23.49 -0.92
C TYR A 198 13.84 -24.23 -2.26
N PRO A 199 14.68 -25.23 -2.57
CA PRO A 199 14.66 -25.93 -3.87
C PRO A 199 13.56 -27.00 -3.99
N THR A 200 12.79 -27.27 -2.93
CA THR A 200 11.80 -28.37 -2.91
C THR A 200 10.35 -27.86 -2.90
N PRO A 201 9.45 -28.43 -3.73
CA PRO A 201 8.01 -28.09 -3.76
C PRO A 201 7.25 -28.27 -2.44
N ALA A 202 7.89 -28.89 -1.44
CA ALA A 202 7.29 -29.19 -0.14
C ALA A 202 7.48 -28.07 0.90
N GLN A 203 8.27 -27.03 0.61
CA GLN A 203 8.52 -25.92 1.53
C GLN A 203 7.58 -24.75 1.25
N ASN A 204 7.16 -24.07 2.32
CA ASN A 204 6.31 -22.90 2.24
C ASN A 204 7.02 -21.82 1.39
N PRO A 205 6.39 -21.33 0.30
CA PRO A 205 7.01 -20.38 -0.62
C PRO A 205 7.24 -18.98 -0.02
N GLY A 206 6.75 -18.75 1.20
CA GLY A 206 6.86 -17.51 1.96
C GLY A 206 5.65 -16.59 1.74
N PRO A 207 5.37 -15.66 2.69
CA PRO A 207 4.19 -14.79 2.63
C PRO A 207 4.15 -13.93 1.36
N TRP A 208 5.31 -13.50 0.84
CA TRP A 208 5.41 -12.74 -0.40
C TRP A 208 4.89 -13.51 -1.63
N ALA A 209 5.34 -14.76 -1.79
CA ALA A 209 4.95 -15.59 -2.92
C ALA A 209 3.49 -16.07 -2.84
N GLU A 210 3.02 -16.37 -1.62
CA GLU A 210 1.60 -16.66 -1.37
C GLU A 210 0.72 -15.46 -1.73
N LEU A 211 1.10 -14.25 -1.32
CA LEU A 211 0.40 -13.02 -1.69
C LEU A 211 0.36 -12.83 -3.21
N CYS A 212 1.49 -12.97 -3.90
CA CYS A 212 1.54 -12.87 -5.37
C CYS A 212 0.62 -13.90 -6.06
N THR A 213 0.58 -15.13 -5.55
CA THR A 213 -0.30 -16.19 -6.06
C THR A 213 -1.77 -15.82 -5.88
N THR A 214 -2.14 -15.35 -4.69
CA THR A 214 -3.50 -14.89 -4.39
C THR A 214 -3.91 -13.72 -5.27
N LEU A 215 -3.05 -12.72 -5.47
CA LEU A 215 -3.32 -11.61 -6.38
C LEU A 215 -3.51 -12.09 -7.82
N SER A 216 -2.70 -13.04 -8.29
CA SER A 216 -2.89 -13.65 -9.60
C SER A 216 -4.24 -14.36 -9.73
N ASN A 217 -4.71 -15.03 -8.68
CA ASN A 217 -6.03 -15.66 -8.67
C ASN A 217 -7.15 -14.61 -8.72
N LEU A 218 -7.05 -13.54 -7.93
CA LEU A 218 -8.02 -12.44 -7.92
C LEU A 218 -8.14 -11.75 -9.28
N VAL A 219 -7.03 -11.60 -10.01
CA VAL A 219 -7.07 -11.04 -11.37
C VAL A 219 -7.70 -12.02 -12.36
N ARG A 220 -7.43 -13.32 -12.21
CA ARG A 220 -7.87 -14.34 -13.17
C ARG A 220 -9.33 -14.72 -13.01
N PHE A 221 -9.81 -14.82 -11.78
CA PHE A 221 -11.11 -15.42 -11.46
C PHE A 221 -12.11 -14.42 -10.87
N ASP A 222 -11.63 -13.25 -10.43
CA ASP A 222 -12.46 -12.29 -9.71
C ASP A 222 -12.42 -10.90 -10.37
N SER A 223 -12.63 -9.87 -9.56
CA SER A 223 -12.88 -8.50 -10.01
C SER A 223 -11.63 -7.62 -10.01
N LEU A 224 -10.45 -8.13 -9.63
CA LEU A 224 -9.24 -7.32 -9.53
C LEU A 224 -8.79 -6.86 -10.92
N ARG A 225 -8.65 -5.55 -11.10
CA ARG A 225 -8.30 -4.90 -12.38
C ARG A 225 -7.03 -4.05 -12.32
N ARG A 226 -6.61 -3.63 -11.12
CA ARG A 226 -5.43 -2.78 -10.95
C ARG A 226 -4.68 -3.17 -9.69
N VAL A 227 -3.37 -3.38 -9.83
CA VAL A 227 -2.47 -3.59 -8.71
C VAL A 227 -1.29 -2.64 -8.84
N THR A 228 -1.02 -1.85 -7.82
CA THR A 228 0.22 -1.07 -7.71
C THR A 228 1.07 -1.64 -6.58
N LEU A 229 2.34 -1.90 -6.86
CA LEU A 229 3.29 -2.47 -5.91
C LEU A 229 4.52 -1.58 -5.83
N ARG A 230 4.66 -0.86 -4.74
CA ARG A 230 5.88 -0.16 -4.35
C ARG A 230 6.67 -1.03 -3.38
N LEU A 231 7.90 -1.35 -3.74
CA LEU A 231 8.81 -2.13 -2.90
C LEU A 231 9.96 -1.25 -2.44
N ASP A 232 10.32 -1.36 -1.16
CA ASP A 232 11.54 -0.80 -0.59
C ASP A 232 12.18 -1.84 0.36
N LEU A 233 13.40 -1.58 0.79
CA LEU A 233 14.08 -2.35 1.84
C LEU A 233 13.86 -1.70 3.19
N ALA A 234 13.47 -2.53 4.18
CA ALA A 234 13.40 -2.13 5.58
C ALA A 234 14.79 -2.01 6.25
N ASP A 235 15.81 -2.58 5.61
CA ASP A 235 17.19 -2.60 6.12
C ASP A 235 18.03 -1.49 5.49
N ASP A 236 19.16 -1.15 6.12
CA ASP A 236 20.13 -0.14 5.64
C ASP A 236 20.91 -0.55 4.38
N ARG A 237 20.59 -1.73 3.81
CA ARG A 237 21.17 -2.22 2.57
C ARG A 237 20.77 -1.34 1.40
N ASN A 238 21.60 -1.38 0.35
CA ASN A 238 21.28 -0.69 -0.87
C ASN A 238 20.34 -1.51 -1.76
N TRP A 239 19.43 -0.84 -2.46
CA TRP A 239 18.51 -1.53 -3.37
C TRP A 239 19.21 -2.29 -4.50
N TRP A 240 20.38 -1.83 -4.95
CA TRP A 240 21.14 -2.52 -6.00
C TRP A 240 21.59 -3.94 -5.61
N GLU A 241 21.60 -4.27 -4.31
CA GLU A 241 21.84 -5.63 -3.81
C GLU A 241 20.65 -6.57 -4.10
N VAL A 242 19.44 -6.03 -4.24
CA VAL A 242 18.23 -6.80 -4.50
C VAL A 242 18.23 -7.33 -5.93
N ARG A 243 18.09 -8.63 -6.08
CA ARG A 243 17.94 -9.25 -7.41
C ARG A 243 16.49 -9.12 -7.85
N GLU A 244 16.13 -7.97 -8.41
CA GLU A 244 14.74 -7.60 -8.76
C GLU A 244 14.01 -8.67 -9.57
N ARG A 245 14.66 -9.21 -10.61
CA ARG A 245 14.06 -10.28 -11.45
C ARG A 245 13.74 -11.54 -10.66
N TRP A 246 14.43 -11.76 -9.54
CA TRP A 246 14.18 -12.88 -8.64
C TRP A 246 13.06 -12.55 -7.66
N ALA A 247 13.12 -11.39 -7.02
CA ALA A 247 12.07 -10.92 -6.12
C ALA A 247 10.70 -10.89 -6.81
N LEU A 248 10.67 -10.44 -8.07
CA LEU A 248 9.46 -10.35 -8.90
C LEU A 248 9.18 -11.63 -9.70
N SER A 249 9.95 -12.70 -9.53
CA SER A 249 9.70 -13.97 -10.23
C SER A 249 8.40 -14.67 -9.80
N ALA A 250 7.86 -14.30 -8.64
CA ALA A 250 6.55 -14.71 -8.15
C ALA A 250 5.40 -14.00 -8.88
N VAL A 251 5.66 -12.84 -9.48
CA VAL A 251 4.70 -12.12 -10.32
C VAL A 251 4.62 -12.80 -11.68
N ARG A 252 3.53 -13.51 -11.94
CA ARG A 252 3.34 -14.25 -13.20
C ARG A 252 1.93 -14.09 -13.77
N GLY A 253 1.80 -14.50 -15.03
CA GLY A 253 0.51 -14.67 -15.69
C GLY A 253 -0.31 -13.38 -15.80
N MET A 254 -1.58 -13.45 -15.43
CA MET A 254 -2.53 -12.35 -15.59
C MET A 254 -2.24 -11.16 -14.67
N LEU A 255 -1.63 -11.39 -13.49
CA LEU A 255 -1.27 -10.32 -12.56
C LEU A 255 -0.39 -9.27 -13.24
N ALA A 256 0.64 -9.71 -13.97
CA ALA A 256 1.59 -8.81 -14.61
C ALA A 256 0.92 -7.80 -15.56
N ARG A 257 -0.17 -8.18 -16.24
CA ARG A 257 -0.88 -7.32 -17.21
C ARG A 257 -1.58 -6.11 -16.59
N CYS A 258 -1.87 -6.17 -15.29
CA CYS A 258 -2.54 -5.10 -14.55
C CYS A 258 -1.69 -4.54 -13.41
N LEU A 259 -0.42 -4.95 -13.35
CA LEU A 259 0.52 -4.57 -12.31
C LEU A 259 1.35 -3.36 -12.76
N THR A 260 1.41 -2.37 -11.87
CA THR A 260 2.45 -1.34 -11.88
C THR A 260 3.41 -1.62 -10.74
N VAL A 261 4.69 -1.77 -11.03
CA VAL A 261 5.74 -1.98 -10.04
C VAL A 261 6.56 -0.70 -9.92
N GLN A 262 6.70 -0.19 -8.71
CA GLN A 262 7.52 0.97 -8.37
C GLN A 262 8.73 0.47 -7.57
N LEU A 263 9.93 0.66 -8.11
CA LEU A 263 11.19 0.23 -7.50
C LEU A 263 12.13 1.42 -7.30
N PRO A 264 13.00 1.41 -6.28
CA PRO A 264 14.08 2.37 -6.15
C PRO A 264 14.94 2.48 -7.42
N GLU A 265 15.47 3.67 -7.66
CA GLU A 265 16.51 3.88 -8.65
C GLU A 265 17.78 3.07 -8.31
N VAL A 266 18.35 2.42 -9.32
CA VAL A 266 19.62 1.71 -9.20
C VAL A 266 20.72 2.67 -9.59
N THR A 267 21.38 3.22 -8.60
CA THR A 267 22.34 4.32 -8.74
C THR A 267 23.74 3.86 -9.14
N VAL A 268 23.97 2.55 -9.10
CA VAL A 268 25.23 1.91 -9.41
C VAL A 268 25.08 1.07 -10.67
N SER A 269 25.65 1.53 -11.79
CA SER A 269 25.66 0.77 -13.05
C SER A 269 26.85 -0.19 -13.07
N LEU A 270 26.68 -1.37 -12.46
CA LEU A 270 27.64 -2.47 -12.56
C LEU A 270 27.17 -3.47 -13.61
N GLU A 271 28.01 -3.76 -14.60
CA GLU A 271 27.66 -4.66 -15.71
C GLU A 271 27.23 -6.05 -15.24
N TRP A 272 27.83 -6.56 -14.16
CA TRP A 272 27.50 -7.87 -13.58
C TRP A 272 26.12 -7.92 -12.89
N LEU A 273 25.51 -6.77 -12.56
CA LEU A 273 24.16 -6.69 -11.99
C LEU A 273 23.06 -6.72 -13.06
N ARG A 274 23.36 -6.42 -14.32
CA ARG A 274 22.39 -6.38 -15.43
C ARG A 274 21.51 -7.64 -15.55
N PRO A 275 22.01 -8.87 -15.33
CA PRO A 275 21.17 -10.07 -15.39
C PRO A 275 20.13 -10.16 -14.27
N TYR A 276 20.23 -9.35 -13.22
CA TYR A 276 19.39 -9.41 -12.02
C TYR A 276 18.50 -8.18 -11.83
N GLN A 277 18.89 -7.04 -12.40
CA GLN A 277 18.15 -5.77 -12.38
C GLN A 277 17.29 -5.60 -13.64
N TYR A 278 16.21 -4.83 -13.53
CA TYR A 278 15.48 -4.31 -14.69
C TYR A 278 16.11 -2.99 -15.15
N ALA A 279 16.47 -2.89 -16.43
CA ALA A 279 16.97 -1.65 -17.01
C ALA A 279 15.82 -0.82 -17.60
N ASP A 280 16.03 0.49 -17.76
CA ASP A 280 15.09 1.34 -18.48
C ASP A 280 14.90 0.84 -19.93
N GLY A 281 13.65 0.70 -20.33
CA GLY A 281 13.28 0.16 -21.64
C GLY A 281 13.28 -1.37 -21.74
N ASP A 282 13.56 -2.09 -20.65
CA ASP A 282 13.36 -3.54 -20.61
C ASP A 282 11.90 -3.89 -20.94
N LYS A 283 11.72 -4.93 -21.76
CA LYS A 283 10.40 -5.51 -21.99
C LYS A 283 9.98 -6.31 -20.76
N THR A 284 9.33 -5.64 -19.82
CA THR A 284 8.70 -6.25 -18.66
C THR A 284 7.26 -6.65 -18.97
N PRO A 285 6.73 -7.71 -18.33
CA PRO A 285 5.33 -8.10 -18.49
C PRO A 285 4.35 -7.18 -17.72
N PHE A 286 4.88 -6.23 -16.96
CA PHE A 286 4.19 -5.24 -16.13
C PHE A 286 4.73 -3.83 -16.40
N LYS A 287 4.02 -2.78 -15.95
CA LYS A 287 4.54 -1.41 -16.00
C LYS A 287 5.59 -1.24 -14.89
N LEU A 288 6.78 -0.78 -15.23
CA LEU A 288 7.85 -0.49 -14.26
C LEU A 288 8.01 1.04 -14.14
N GLU A 289 8.08 1.52 -12.91
CA GLU A 289 8.34 2.90 -12.55
C GLU A 289 9.51 2.92 -11.55
N ARG A 290 10.38 3.92 -11.69
CA ARG A 290 11.52 4.13 -10.79
C ARG A 290 11.23 5.33 -9.89
N TYR A 291 11.72 5.29 -8.65
CA TYR A 291 11.63 6.42 -7.73
C TYR A 291 12.95 6.66 -6.99
N PRO A 292 13.25 7.91 -6.62
CA PRO A 292 14.41 8.22 -5.80
C PRO A 292 14.21 7.66 -4.39
N ARG A 293 15.06 6.73 -3.98
CA ARG A 293 15.01 6.18 -2.62
C ARG A 293 15.61 7.17 -1.64
N LEU A 294 14.89 7.43 -0.56
CA LEU A 294 15.34 8.30 0.52
C LEU A 294 15.98 7.42 1.59
N GLN A 295 17.28 7.58 1.81
CA GLN A 295 17.97 6.89 2.89
C GLN A 295 18.59 7.91 3.85
N TRP A 296 18.28 7.75 5.14
CA TRP A 296 18.97 8.46 6.19
C TRP A 296 20.33 7.82 6.44
N VAL A 297 21.41 8.57 6.24
CA VAL A 297 22.74 8.16 6.68
C VAL A 297 23.07 8.95 7.94
N GLY A 298 22.72 8.40 9.09
CA GLY A 298 23.20 8.90 10.37
C GLY A 298 24.68 8.59 10.49
N THR A 299 25.53 9.61 10.60
CA THR A 299 26.93 9.41 10.96
C THR A 299 27.03 9.28 12.49
N ASP A 300 27.55 8.16 12.98
CA ASP A 300 27.82 7.92 14.41
C ASP A 300 28.90 8.85 15.01
N GLU A 301 29.53 9.69 14.20
CA GLU A 301 30.44 10.73 14.67
C GLU A 301 29.65 12.01 14.98
N GLY A 302 29.82 12.54 16.19
CA GLY A 302 29.09 13.71 16.73
C GLY A 302 29.14 14.99 15.86
N PRO A 303 28.58 16.11 16.35
CA PRO A 303 27.74 17.05 15.60
C PRO A 303 28.38 17.56 14.29
N ALA A 304 28.29 16.79 13.23
CA ALA A 304 28.78 17.15 11.91
C ALA A 304 28.04 16.36 10.82
N ALA A 305 27.27 17.11 10.05
CA ALA A 305 26.86 16.83 8.67
C ALA A 305 26.21 15.47 8.37
N CYS A 306 24.87 15.48 8.40
CA CYS A 306 24.04 14.53 7.68
C CYS A 306 24.41 14.59 6.19
N ARG A 307 25.12 13.56 5.71
CA ARG A 307 25.39 13.42 4.30
C ARG A 307 24.22 12.63 3.72
N LEU A 308 23.19 13.34 3.24
CA LEU A 308 22.33 12.76 2.21
C LEU A 308 23.25 12.40 1.06
N GLU A 309 23.49 11.10 0.84
CA GLU A 309 24.10 10.67 -0.42
C GLU A 309 23.06 10.89 -1.52
N PHE A 310 23.09 12.09 -2.08
CA PHE A 310 22.53 12.37 -3.39
C PHE A 310 23.28 11.49 -4.38
N LEU A 311 22.70 10.34 -4.70
CA LEU A 311 23.11 9.58 -5.85
C LEU A 311 22.57 10.32 -7.09
N ARG A 312 23.17 11.49 -7.38
CA ARG A 312 22.96 12.14 -8.67
C ARG A 312 23.41 11.16 -9.75
N PRO A 313 22.68 11.05 -10.87
CA PRO A 313 23.18 10.33 -12.03
C PRO A 313 24.57 10.90 -12.37
N VAL A 314 25.56 10.03 -12.45
CA VAL A 314 26.84 10.39 -13.06
C VAL A 314 26.52 10.64 -14.52
N GLU A 315 26.31 11.90 -14.90
CA GLU A 315 26.31 12.30 -16.30
C GLU A 315 27.64 11.84 -16.90
N ARG A 316 27.55 10.92 -17.87
CA ARG A 316 28.64 10.55 -18.77
C ARG A 316 28.39 11.18 -20.12
#